data_AF-U5Q2P2-F1
#
_entry.id   AF-U5Q2P2-F1
#
_cell.length_a   1.000
_cell.length_b   1.000
_cell.length_c   1.000
_cell.angle_alpha   90.00
_cell.angle_beta   90.00
_cell.angle_gamma   90.00
#
_symmetry.space_group_name_H-M   'P 1'
#
loop_
_entity.id
_entity.type
_entity.pdbx_description
1 polymer ?
#
loop_
_entity_poly.entity_id
_entity_poly.type
_entity_poly.pdbx_seq_one_letter_code
_entity_poly.pdbx_strand_id
1 'polypeptide(L)' 'EGSAFKKQIPDALKTNCGKCSPKQRHLIRVVVKGFQKKTPDIWNQLVKKEDPTGEYQESFTKFLNSSD' A
#
# COMPACT_ATOMS: atom_id res chain seq x y z
N GLU A 1 13.08 -14.20 -3.63
CA GLU A 1 13.00 -12.73 -3.88
C GLU A 1 11.65 -12.06 -3.50
N GLY A 2 10.65 -12.75 -2.94
CA GLY A 2 9.35 -12.13 -2.57
C GLY A 2 9.27 -11.47 -1.19
N SER A 3 10.25 -11.69 -0.31
CA SER A 3 10.19 -11.28 1.11
C SER A 3 10.49 -9.80 1.35
N ALA A 4 11.30 -9.18 0.48
CA ALA A 4 11.57 -7.74 0.53
C ALA A 4 10.28 -6.93 0.28
N PHE A 5 9.42 -7.46 -0.59
CA PHE A 5 8.21 -6.79 -1.01
C PHE A 5 7.22 -6.58 0.12
N LYS A 6 6.94 -7.63 0.90
CA LYS A 6 6.03 -7.56 2.05
C LYS A 6 6.52 -6.56 3.11
N LYS A 7 7.83 -6.39 3.26
CA LYS A 7 8.44 -5.42 4.17
C LYS A 7 8.35 -3.97 3.67
N GLN A 8 8.27 -3.77 2.36
CA GLN A 8 8.14 -2.44 1.75
C GLN A 8 6.70 -1.95 1.64
N ILE A 9 5.67 -2.79 1.84
CA ILE A 9 4.27 -2.35 1.87
C ILE A 9 4.01 -1.26 2.93
N PRO A 10 4.39 -1.43 4.21
CA PRO A 10 4.20 -0.38 5.22
C PRO A 10 4.97 0.90 4.90
N ASP A 11 6.19 0.76 4.35
CA ASP A 11 6.99 1.92 3.91
C ASP A 11 6.35 2.64 2.71
N ALA A 12 5.77 1.88 1.78
CA ALA A 12 5.04 2.39 0.62
C ALA A 12 3.76 3.13 1.02
N LEU A 13 3.10 2.69 2.09
CA LEU A 13 1.97 3.39 2.69
C LEU A 13 2.38 4.74 3.26
N LYS A 14 3.52 4.81 3.98
CA LYS A 14 4.03 6.07 4.58
C LYS A 14 4.64 7.04 3.57
N THR A 15 5.33 6.53 2.55
CA THR A 15 6.16 7.35 1.64
C THR A 15 5.63 7.42 0.22
N ASN A 16 4.42 6.92 -0.01
CA ASN A 16 3.82 6.76 -1.33
C ASN A 16 4.71 5.99 -2.33
N CYS A 17 5.53 5.07 -1.81
CA CYS A 17 6.45 4.26 -2.61
C CYS A 17 7.47 5.10 -3.43
N GLY A 18 7.99 6.19 -2.86
CA GLY A 18 8.93 7.08 -3.54
C GLY A 18 10.21 6.39 -4.05
N LYS A 19 10.61 5.28 -3.42
CA LYS A 19 11.79 4.48 -3.81
C LYS A 19 11.45 3.17 -4.54
N CYS A 20 10.18 2.94 -4.86
CA CYS A 20 9.74 1.67 -5.43
C CYS A 20 9.87 1.62 -6.95
N SER A 21 10.31 0.48 -7.48
CA SER A 21 10.30 0.20 -8.92
C SER A 21 8.87 0.07 -9.48
N PRO A 22 8.66 0.25 -10.80
CA PRO A 22 7.33 0.14 -11.41
C PRO A 22 6.64 -1.21 -11.14
N LYS A 23 7.41 -2.32 -11.22
CA LYS A 23 6.91 -3.66 -10.85
C LYS A 23 6.42 -3.73 -9.40
N GLN A 24 7.13 -3.05 -8.49
CA GLN A 24 6.76 -3.00 -7.09
C GLN A 24 5.47 -2.21 -6.90
N ARG A 25 5.33 -1.08 -7.58
CA ARG A 25 4.12 -0.27 -7.51
C ARG A 25 2.89 -1.07 -7.93
N HIS A 26 2.97 -1.74 -9.08
CA HIS A 26 1.90 -2.62 -9.57
C HIS A 26 1.53 -3.70 -8.56
N LEU A 27 2.53 -4.39 -8.00
CA LEU A 27 2.30 -5.48 -7.06
C LEU A 27 1.66 -4.99 -5.74
N ILE A 28 1.99 -3.78 -5.25
CA ILE A 28 1.33 -3.19 -4.08
C ILE A 28 -0.14 -2.94 -4.40
N ARG A 29 -0.47 -2.35 -5.55
CA ARG A 29 -1.88 -2.10 -5.94
C ARG A 29 -2.69 -3.41 -5.94
N VAL A 30 -2.13 -4.49 -6.50
CA VAL A 30 -2.78 -5.80 -6.54
C VAL A 30 -2.98 -6.36 -5.14
N VAL A 31 -1.94 -6.33 -4.31
CA VAL A 31 -1.97 -6.85 -2.93
C VAL A 31 -2.97 -6.07 -2.07
N VAL A 32 -2.96 -4.74 -2.15
CA VAL A 32 -3.90 -3.86 -1.44
C VAL A 32 -5.33 -4.12 -1.86
N LYS A 33 -5.63 -4.17 -3.16
CA LYS A 33 -6.96 -4.54 -3.66
C LYS A 33 -7.37 -5.93 -3.14
N GLY A 34 -6.42 -6.86 -3.06
CA GLY A 34 -6.60 -8.18 -2.44
C GLY A 34 -6.99 -8.08 -0.96
N PHE A 35 -6.27 -7.29 -0.17
CA PHE A 35 -6.59 -7.06 1.25
C PHE A 35 -7.94 -6.37 1.43
N GLN A 36 -8.25 -5.34 0.65
CA GLN A 36 -9.55 -4.65 0.71
C GLN A 36 -10.71 -5.59 0.37
N LYS A 37 -10.52 -6.51 -0.59
CA LYS A 37 -11.59 -7.43 -1.01
C LYS A 37 -11.72 -8.67 -0.12
N LYS A 38 -10.60 -9.24 0.33
CA LYS A 38 -10.59 -10.50 1.11
C LYS A 38 -10.63 -10.26 2.62
N THR A 39 -9.97 -9.22 3.11
CA THR A 39 -9.76 -8.96 4.55
C THR A 39 -9.75 -7.45 4.83
N PRO A 40 -10.89 -6.75 4.63
CA PRO A 40 -10.98 -5.31 4.83
C PRO A 40 -10.71 -4.88 6.28
N ASP A 41 -11.01 -5.74 7.25
CA ASP A 41 -10.75 -5.47 8.66
C ASP A 41 -9.23 -5.37 8.95
N ILE A 42 -8.45 -6.36 8.49
CA ILE A 42 -6.99 -6.36 8.59
C ILE A 42 -6.41 -5.16 7.84
N TRP A 43 -6.96 -4.85 6.67
CA TRP A 43 -6.55 -3.68 5.90
C TRP A 43 -6.72 -2.39 6.71
N ASN A 44 -7.89 -2.18 7.32
CA ASN A 44 -8.14 -1.01 8.18
C ASN A 44 -7.21 -0.96 9.39
N GLN A 45 -6.94 -2.08 10.04
CA GLN A 45 -6.00 -2.14 11.16
C GLN A 45 -4.58 -1.77 10.73
N LEU A 46 -4.14 -2.27 9.56
CA LEU A 46 -2.82 -1.99 9.01
C LEU A 46 -2.70 -0.52 8.60
N VAL A 47 -3.72 0.05 7.95
CA VAL A 47 -3.78 1.48 7.62
C VAL A 47 -3.75 2.31 8.90
N LYS A 48 -4.56 2.01 9.91
CA LYS A 48 -4.52 2.73 11.20
C LYS A 48 -3.17 2.64 11.90
N LYS A 49 -2.48 1.51 11.76
CA LYS A 49 -1.18 1.29 12.42
C LYS A 49 -0.07 2.06 11.71
N GLU A 50 -0.08 2.09 10.38
CA GLU A 50 0.94 2.76 9.58
C GLU A 50 0.66 4.25 9.36
N ASP A 51 -0.62 4.61 9.22
CA ASP A 51 -1.13 5.96 8.98
C ASP A 51 -2.31 6.28 9.93
N PRO A 52 -2.05 6.47 11.23
CA PRO A 52 -3.08 6.78 12.22
C PRO A 52 -3.71 8.17 11.99
N THR A 53 -3.01 9.08 11.31
CA THR A 53 -3.47 10.44 11.00
C THR A 53 -4.27 10.49 9.70
N GLY A 54 -4.20 9.47 8.85
CA GLY A 54 -4.90 9.44 7.56
C GLY A 54 -4.31 10.38 6.51
N GLU A 55 -3.10 10.90 6.75
CA GLU A 55 -2.47 11.90 5.88
C GLU A 55 -2.02 11.27 4.55
N TYR A 56 -1.64 10.00 4.59
CA TYR A 56 -1.20 9.26 3.41
C TYR A 56 -2.34 8.56 2.69
N GLN A 57 -3.50 8.41 3.32
CA GLN A 57 -4.66 7.73 2.75
C GLN A 57 -5.11 8.33 1.41
N GLU A 58 -5.08 9.66 1.26
CA GLU A 58 -5.43 10.33 0.00
C GLU A 58 -4.37 10.07 -1.09
N SER A 59 -3.09 10.26 -0.75
CA SER A 59 -1.97 9.98 -1.67
C SER A 59 -1.94 8.52 -2.10
N PHE A 60 -2.21 7.61 -1.17
CA PHE A 60 -2.27 6.19 -1.41
C PHE A 60 -3.48 5.83 -2.28
N THR A 61 -4.63 6.46 -2.05
CA THR A 61 -5.81 6.30 -2.91
C THR A 61 -5.53 6.78 -4.34
N LYS A 62 -4.84 7.91 -4.50
CA LYS A 62 -4.35 8.38 -5.81
C LYS A 62 -3.38 7.38 -6.42
N PHE A 63 -2.47 6.81 -5.63
CA PHE A 63 -1.55 5.78 -6.08
C PHE A 63 -2.25 4.49 -6.53
N LEU A 64 -3.31 4.06 -5.84
CA LEU A 64 -4.11 2.88 -6.19
C LEU A 64 -4.92 3.07 -7.48
N ASN A 65 -5.37 4.30 -7.75
CA ASN A 65 -6.10 4.67 -8.96
C ASN A 65 -5.15 5.02 -10.13
N SER A 66 -3.91 5.38 -9.85
CA SER A 66 -2.89 5.62 -10.87
C SER A 66 -2.60 4.31 -11.61
N SER A 67 -2.56 4.38 -12.94
CA SER A 67 -2.33 3.23 -13.84
C SER A 67 -0.94 3.21 -14.47
N ASP A 68 -0.02 4.03 -13.93
CA ASP A 68 1.41 4.04 -14.31
C ASP A 68 2.05 2.65 -14.20
#